data_AF-A0A3M1XRZ3-F1
#
_entry.id   AF-A0A3M1XRZ3-F1
#
_cell.length_a   1.000
_cell.length_b   1.000
_cell.length_c   1.000
_cell.angle_alpha   90.00
_cell.angle_beta   90.00
_cell.angle_gamma   90.00
#
_symmetry.space_group_name_H-M   'P 1'
#
loop_
_entity.id
_entity.type
_entity.pdbx_description
1 polymer ?
#
loop_
_entity_poly.entity_id
_entity_poly.type
_entity_poly.pdbx_seq_one_letter_code
_entity_poly.pdbx_strand_id
1 'polypeptide(L)'
;MLRKYIPESLLANWWLALDFFFGRACFQGRRDNVSERVYKRVVDVLSPLFGGTENTSTYQRERSSGWENIRRELEMRIGKGKVGKGRDVEMILSTLDFIGHLPSLNIVGYSVQKIRSGEIKEHYDELQRDIVQVGPKIAAFYLRDVVSLYQLENLVPEEFAFCLQPIDVWVRKLVKKIGMVDNEASDDEVREAIITLCRDYKVSPTQFNQGAWYLGYFAFDLLFEMLLIKAGVTSNSGQVAC
;
A
#
# COMPACT_ATOMS: atom_id res chain seq x y z
N MET A 1 0.78 2.02 12.40
CA MET A 1 -0.10 1.12 11.60
C MET A 1 0.37 -0.33 11.59
N LEU A 2 1.68 -0.59 11.41
CA LEU A 2 2.21 -1.95 11.30
C LEU A 2 2.20 -2.79 12.58
N ARG A 3 2.14 -2.15 13.77
CA ARG A 3 2.22 -2.81 15.09
C ARG A 3 1.15 -3.87 15.36
N LYS A 4 0.05 -3.89 14.60
CA LYS A 4 -1.01 -4.90 14.73
C LYS A 4 -0.66 -6.24 14.06
N TYR A 5 0.37 -6.27 13.22
CA TYR A 5 0.79 -7.46 12.51
C TYR A 5 1.95 -8.12 13.24
N ILE A 6 1.88 -9.45 13.36
CA ILE A 6 2.95 -10.30 13.89
C ILE A 6 3.68 -10.89 12.68
N PRO A 7 4.96 -10.52 12.43
CA PRO A 7 5.69 -10.96 11.24
C PRO A 7 5.69 -12.48 11.04
N GLU A 8 5.89 -13.23 12.12
CA GLU A 8 5.93 -14.70 12.10
C GLU A 8 4.59 -15.28 11.62
N SER A 9 3.48 -14.69 12.05
CA SER A 9 2.14 -15.09 11.60
C SER A 9 1.92 -14.82 10.11
N LEU A 10 2.48 -13.72 9.57
CA LEU A 10 2.40 -13.43 8.14
C LEU A 10 3.23 -14.41 7.31
N LEU A 11 4.40 -14.86 7.80
CA LEU A 11 5.19 -15.88 7.10
C LEU A 11 4.56 -17.29 7.18
N ALA A 12 3.89 -17.60 8.30
CA ALA A 12 3.32 -18.93 8.51
C ALA A 12 1.93 -19.11 7.89
N ASN A 13 1.17 -18.03 7.68
CA ASN A 13 -0.22 -18.10 7.22
C ASN A 13 -0.43 -17.24 5.96
N TRP A 14 -0.60 -17.92 4.82
CA TRP A 14 -0.77 -17.28 3.52
C TRP A 14 -2.03 -16.40 3.45
N TRP A 15 -3.10 -16.72 4.20
CA TRP A 15 -4.30 -15.88 4.26
C TRP A 15 -4.00 -14.57 4.99
N LEU A 16 -3.27 -14.60 6.11
CA LEU A 16 -2.88 -13.37 6.81
C LEU A 16 -1.95 -12.51 5.94
N ALA A 17 -1.05 -13.14 5.18
CA ALA A 17 -0.22 -12.44 4.19
C ALA A 17 -1.06 -11.79 3.07
N LEU A 18 -2.10 -12.48 2.59
CA LEU A 18 -3.00 -11.96 1.58
C LEU A 18 -3.86 -10.81 2.11
N ASP A 19 -4.44 -10.96 3.31
CA ASP A 19 -5.19 -9.89 3.99
C ASP A 19 -4.30 -8.65 4.23
N PHE A 20 -3.05 -8.88 4.63
CA PHE A 20 -2.05 -7.83 4.75
C PHE A 20 -1.86 -7.07 3.44
N PHE A 21 -1.74 -7.76 2.30
CA PHE A 21 -1.64 -7.15 0.98
C PHE A 21 -2.91 -6.34 0.64
N PHE A 22 -4.10 -6.90 0.84
CA PHE A 22 -5.37 -6.20 0.55
C PHE A 22 -5.59 -4.96 1.40
N GLY A 23 -5.07 -4.95 2.63
CA GLY A 23 -5.03 -3.77 3.49
C GLY A 23 -4.25 -2.57 2.90
N ARG A 24 -3.51 -2.76 1.81
CA ARG A 24 -2.85 -1.69 1.03
C ARG A 24 -3.49 -1.55 -0.34
N ALA A 25 -3.70 -2.66 -1.05
CA ALA A 25 -4.19 -2.65 -2.42
C ALA A 25 -5.58 -2.02 -2.57
N CYS A 26 -6.44 -2.14 -1.56
CA CYS A 26 -7.75 -1.48 -1.55
C CYS A 26 -7.69 0.05 -1.36
N PHE A 27 -6.55 0.61 -0.91
CA PHE A 27 -6.34 2.04 -0.63
C PHE A 27 -5.85 2.81 -1.87
N GLN A 28 -6.62 2.69 -2.96
CA GLN A 28 -6.29 3.28 -4.25
C GLN A 28 -7.34 4.27 -4.78
N GLY A 29 -6.87 5.45 -5.19
CA GLY A 29 -7.61 6.42 -6.01
C GLY A 29 -8.93 6.94 -5.43
N ARG A 30 -9.12 6.88 -4.11
CA ARG A 30 -10.34 7.33 -3.43
C ARG A 30 -10.05 7.74 -1.99
N ARG A 31 -11.05 8.34 -1.34
CA ARG A 31 -10.98 8.70 0.09
C ARG A 31 -10.81 7.45 0.96
N ASP A 32 -10.00 7.56 2.00
CA ASP A 32 -9.61 6.44 2.85
C ASP A 32 -10.81 5.72 3.48
N ASN A 33 -11.87 6.45 3.87
CA ASN A 33 -13.10 5.86 4.42
C ASN A 33 -13.84 4.96 3.41
N VAL A 34 -13.78 5.28 2.11
CA VAL A 34 -14.36 4.44 1.04
C VAL A 34 -13.48 3.20 0.84
N SER A 35 -12.16 3.38 0.81
CA SER A 35 -11.22 2.27 0.70
C SER A 35 -11.33 1.29 1.86
N GLU A 36 -11.48 1.79 3.09
CA GLU A 36 -11.70 0.94 4.27
C GLU A 36 -12.98 0.12 4.15
N ARG A 37 -14.07 0.72 3.66
CA ARG A 37 -15.32 -0.02 3.42
C ARG A 37 -15.16 -1.09 2.33
N VAL A 38 -14.45 -0.80 1.24
CA VAL A 38 -14.17 -1.80 0.21
C VAL A 38 -13.35 -2.95 0.79
N TYR A 39 -12.25 -2.65 1.48
CA TYR A 39 -11.40 -3.65 2.13
C TYR A 39 -12.21 -4.54 3.09
N LYS A 40 -13.03 -3.96 3.98
CA LYS A 40 -13.90 -4.74 4.89
C LYS A 40 -14.83 -5.69 4.12
N ARG A 41 -15.45 -5.23 3.04
CA ARG A 41 -16.33 -6.08 2.21
C ARG A 41 -15.59 -7.20 1.48
N VAL A 42 -14.33 -6.98 1.09
CA VAL A 42 -13.47 -8.04 0.54
C VAL A 42 -13.20 -9.09 1.62
N VAL A 43 -12.78 -8.66 2.81
CA VAL A 43 -12.54 -9.56 3.94
C VAL A 43 -13.80 -10.34 4.33
N ASP A 44 -14.97 -9.70 4.36
CA ASP A 44 -16.25 -10.37 4.64
C ASP A 44 -16.60 -11.50 3.64
N VAL A 45 -16.07 -11.44 2.42
CA VAL A 45 -16.27 -12.48 1.39
C VAL A 45 -15.22 -13.57 1.50
N LEU A 46 -13.96 -13.20 1.67
CA LEU A 46 -12.84 -14.14 1.58
C LEU A 46 -12.49 -14.82 2.91
N SER A 47 -12.63 -14.11 4.05
CA SER A 47 -12.28 -14.65 5.37
C SER A 47 -13.07 -15.91 5.73
N PRO A 48 -14.37 -16.05 5.42
CA PRO A 48 -15.10 -17.29 5.68
C PRO A 48 -14.56 -18.50 4.90
N LEU A 49 -13.92 -18.25 3.75
CA LEU A 49 -13.37 -19.30 2.87
C LEU A 49 -11.92 -19.64 3.25
N PHE A 50 -11.11 -18.63 3.56
CA PHE A 50 -9.66 -18.76 3.64
C PHE A 50 -9.07 -18.50 5.03
N GLY A 51 -9.88 -18.03 5.99
CA GLY A 51 -9.43 -17.76 7.36
C GLY A 51 -9.28 -19.01 8.24
N GLY A 52 -9.78 -20.17 7.80
CA GLY A 52 -9.78 -21.42 8.56
C GLY A 52 -8.56 -22.33 8.33
N THR A 53 -8.58 -23.52 8.93
CA THR A 53 -7.50 -24.53 8.85
C THR A 53 -7.44 -25.27 7.51
N GLU A 54 -8.56 -25.34 6.78
CA GLU A 54 -8.66 -26.00 5.46
C GLU A 54 -8.49 -25.03 4.29
N ASN A 55 -7.88 -23.86 4.54
CA ASN A 55 -7.86 -22.74 3.61
C ASN A 55 -7.24 -23.10 2.25
N THR A 56 -6.18 -23.89 2.19
CA THR A 56 -5.53 -24.28 0.93
C THR A 56 -6.40 -25.18 0.07
N SER A 57 -7.10 -26.17 0.64
CA SER A 57 -8.03 -27.00 -0.12
C SER A 57 -9.24 -26.22 -0.62
N THR A 58 -9.75 -25.29 0.18
CA THR A 58 -10.83 -24.38 -0.25
C THR A 58 -10.35 -23.47 -1.38
N TYR A 59 -9.15 -22.89 -1.25
CA TYR A 59 -8.53 -22.09 -2.30
C TYR A 59 -8.43 -22.86 -3.62
N GLN A 60 -7.92 -24.10 -3.60
CA GLN A 60 -7.80 -24.89 -4.84
C GLN A 60 -9.17 -25.19 -5.48
N ARG A 61 -10.20 -25.45 -4.66
CA ARG A 61 -11.57 -25.67 -5.14
C ARG A 61 -12.15 -24.44 -5.80
N GLU A 62 -12.03 -23.28 -5.17
CA GLU A 62 -12.49 -22.00 -5.72
C GLU A 62 -11.69 -21.59 -6.96
N ARG A 63 -10.38 -21.89 -7.00
CA ARG A 63 -9.56 -21.69 -8.20
C ARG A 63 -10.01 -22.57 -9.37
N SER A 64 -10.30 -23.85 -9.10
CA SER A 64 -10.75 -24.81 -10.11
C SER A 64 -12.12 -24.44 -10.69
N SER A 65 -12.94 -23.71 -9.94
CA SER A 65 -14.21 -23.18 -10.44
C SER A 65 -14.09 -21.85 -11.18
N GLY A 66 -12.87 -21.33 -11.41
CA GLY A 66 -12.64 -20.05 -12.07
C GLY A 66 -13.05 -18.85 -11.20
N TRP A 67 -13.10 -19.01 -9.88
CA TRP A 67 -13.53 -17.99 -8.92
C TRP A 67 -14.99 -17.55 -9.05
N GLU A 68 -15.86 -18.30 -9.74
CA GLU A 68 -17.23 -17.85 -10.06
C GLU A 68 -18.05 -17.44 -8.84
N ASN A 69 -18.01 -18.22 -7.75
CA ASN A 69 -18.72 -17.87 -6.53
C ASN A 69 -18.16 -16.61 -5.86
N ILE A 70 -16.83 -16.52 -5.76
CA ILE A 70 -16.15 -15.35 -5.18
C ILE A 70 -16.44 -14.09 -6.01
N ARG A 71 -16.34 -14.19 -7.34
CA ARG A 71 -16.68 -13.10 -8.27
C ARG A 71 -18.09 -12.59 -8.01
N ARG A 72 -19.09 -13.48 -7.99
CA ARG A 72 -20.48 -13.11 -7.76
C ARG A 72 -20.67 -12.38 -6.42
N GLU A 73 -20.09 -12.91 -5.34
CA GLU A 73 -20.18 -12.28 -4.01
C GLU A 73 -19.50 -10.90 -3.96
N LEU A 74 -18.32 -10.76 -4.58
CA LEU A 74 -17.61 -9.49 -4.66
C LEU A 74 -18.41 -8.48 -5.50
N GLU A 75 -18.96 -8.87 -6.64
CA GLU A 75 -19.77 -8.00 -7.49
C GLU A 75 -21.01 -7.46 -6.75
N MET A 76 -21.66 -8.30 -5.95
CA MET A 76 -22.81 -7.88 -5.13
C MET A 76 -22.45 -6.86 -4.03
N ARG A 77 -21.23 -6.93 -3.49
CA ARG A 77 -20.82 -6.11 -2.33
C ARG A 77 -19.97 -4.89 -2.67
N ILE A 78 -19.08 -5.00 -3.65
CA ILE A 78 -18.12 -3.97 -4.06
C ILE A 78 -18.12 -3.68 -5.57
N GLY A 79 -18.96 -4.35 -6.36
CA GLY A 79 -19.06 -4.14 -7.80
C GLY A 79 -19.64 -2.78 -8.21
N LYS A 80 -19.87 -2.61 -9.51
CA LYS A 80 -20.39 -1.36 -10.10
C LYS A 80 -21.71 -0.95 -9.42
N GLY A 81 -21.81 0.31 -9.01
CA GLY A 81 -22.99 0.84 -8.30
C GLY A 81 -23.04 0.50 -6.80
N LYS A 82 -21.99 -0.09 -6.24
CA LYS A 82 -21.82 -0.32 -4.80
C LYS A 82 -20.75 0.62 -4.22
N VAL A 83 -20.11 0.24 -3.12
CA VAL A 83 -19.06 1.03 -2.48
C VAL A 83 -17.73 1.02 -3.25
N GLY A 84 -17.51 0.02 -4.11
CA GLY A 84 -16.35 -0.09 -4.98
C GLY A 84 -16.70 0.11 -6.46
N LYS A 85 -15.80 -0.35 -7.33
CA LYS A 85 -15.94 -0.36 -8.80
C LYS A 85 -15.62 -1.75 -9.34
N GLY A 86 -16.08 -2.07 -10.56
CA GLY A 86 -15.82 -3.38 -11.19
C GLY A 86 -14.34 -3.78 -11.22
N ARG A 87 -13.45 -2.81 -11.48
CA ARG A 87 -12.00 -3.02 -11.43
C ARG A 87 -11.49 -3.49 -10.05
N ASP A 88 -12.19 -3.18 -8.95
CA ASP A 88 -11.79 -3.65 -7.62
C ASP A 88 -11.99 -5.16 -7.52
N VAL A 89 -13.08 -5.69 -8.10
CA VAL A 89 -13.31 -7.14 -8.21
C VAL A 89 -12.17 -7.79 -9.02
N GLU A 90 -11.83 -7.20 -10.17
CA GLU A 90 -10.71 -7.69 -11.00
C GLU A 90 -9.36 -7.69 -10.25
N MET A 91 -9.08 -6.67 -9.44
CA MET A 91 -7.88 -6.63 -8.59
C MET A 91 -7.86 -7.81 -7.62
N ILE A 92 -8.97 -8.10 -6.93
CA ILE A 92 -9.02 -9.22 -5.98
C ILE A 92 -8.79 -10.55 -6.70
N LEU A 93 -9.47 -10.79 -7.81
CA LEU A 93 -9.36 -12.04 -8.56
C LEU A 93 -7.97 -12.24 -9.17
N SER A 94 -7.40 -11.21 -9.79
CA SER A 94 -6.02 -11.28 -10.30
C SER A 94 -4.98 -11.44 -9.19
N THR A 95 -5.23 -10.89 -7.98
CA THR A 95 -4.37 -11.18 -6.82
C THR A 95 -4.47 -12.64 -6.39
N LEU A 96 -5.69 -13.22 -6.37
CA LEU A 96 -5.89 -14.64 -6.07
C LEU A 96 -5.18 -15.53 -7.11
N ASP A 97 -5.25 -15.17 -8.39
CA ASP A 97 -4.51 -15.86 -9.45
C ASP A 97 -2.99 -15.73 -9.27
N PHE A 98 -2.51 -14.52 -9.00
CA PHE A 98 -1.09 -14.24 -8.77
C PHE A 98 -0.50 -15.12 -7.66
N ILE A 99 -1.14 -15.13 -6.48
CA ILE A 99 -0.65 -15.95 -5.36
C ILE A 99 -0.68 -17.45 -5.66
N GLY A 100 -1.52 -17.89 -6.59
CA GLY A 100 -1.62 -19.28 -7.02
C GLY A 100 -0.38 -19.81 -7.74
N HIS A 101 0.53 -18.92 -8.15
CA HIS A 101 1.82 -19.26 -8.74
C HIS A 101 2.97 -19.16 -7.73
N LEU A 102 2.71 -18.65 -6.52
CA LEU A 102 3.74 -18.44 -5.51
C LEU A 102 3.95 -19.69 -4.66
N PRO A 103 5.18 -19.91 -4.16
CA PRO A 103 5.44 -20.92 -3.15
C PRO A 103 4.52 -20.71 -1.93
N SER A 104 3.79 -21.77 -1.55
CA SER A 104 2.90 -21.77 -0.38
C SER A 104 1.78 -20.70 -0.40
N LEU A 105 1.45 -20.12 -1.56
CA LEU A 105 0.47 -19.02 -1.71
C LEU A 105 0.82 -17.72 -0.95
N ASN A 106 2.01 -17.65 -0.34
CA ASN A 106 2.31 -16.62 0.64
C ASN A 106 3.02 -15.43 -0.01
N ILE A 107 2.24 -14.40 -0.35
CA ILE A 107 2.76 -13.19 -1.00
C ILE A 107 3.81 -12.46 -0.16
N VAL A 108 3.66 -12.40 1.18
CA VAL A 108 4.64 -11.76 2.06
C VAL A 108 5.93 -12.55 2.12
N GLY A 109 5.84 -13.87 2.30
CA GLY A 109 6.99 -14.77 2.30
C GLY A 109 7.77 -14.69 0.98
N TYR A 110 7.06 -14.69 -0.14
CA TYR A 110 7.65 -14.51 -1.47
C TYR A 110 8.34 -13.15 -1.61
N SER A 111 7.69 -12.04 -1.21
CA SER A 111 8.30 -10.71 -1.24
C SER A 111 9.57 -10.64 -0.38
N VAL A 112 9.56 -11.21 0.83
CA VAL A 112 10.75 -11.25 1.70
C VAL A 112 11.89 -12.01 1.04
N GLN A 113 11.61 -13.13 0.38
CA GLN A 113 12.62 -13.89 -0.37
C GLN A 113 13.18 -13.06 -1.53
N LYS A 114 12.32 -12.47 -2.35
CA LYS A 114 12.73 -11.61 -3.48
C LYS A 114 13.63 -10.46 -3.03
N ILE A 115 13.28 -9.77 -1.94
CA ILE A 115 14.10 -8.68 -1.39
C ILE A 115 15.46 -9.21 -0.90
N ARG A 116 15.49 -10.32 -0.16
CA ARG A 116 16.74 -10.93 0.33
C ARG A 116 17.67 -11.41 -0.79
N SER A 117 17.10 -11.78 -1.93
CA SER A 117 17.85 -12.16 -3.14
C SER A 117 18.29 -10.97 -4.00
N GLY A 118 17.99 -9.72 -3.61
CA GLY A 118 18.31 -8.53 -4.40
C GLY A 118 17.38 -8.29 -5.59
N GLU A 119 16.23 -8.98 -5.66
CA GLU A 119 15.29 -8.98 -6.78
C GLU A 119 14.11 -8.01 -6.56
N ILE A 120 14.29 -6.98 -5.73
CA ILE A 120 13.19 -6.06 -5.37
C ILE A 120 12.59 -5.34 -6.58
N LYS A 121 13.42 -4.90 -7.54
CA LYS A 121 12.94 -4.20 -8.74
C LYS A 121 12.11 -5.12 -9.63
N GLU A 122 12.57 -6.35 -9.84
CA GLU A 122 11.83 -7.36 -10.59
C GLU A 122 10.48 -7.64 -9.93
N HIS A 123 10.48 -7.84 -8.60
CA HIS A 123 9.25 -8.10 -7.86
C HIS A 123 8.30 -6.90 -7.85
N TYR A 124 8.82 -5.68 -7.78
CA TYR A 124 8.03 -4.45 -7.91
C TYR A 124 7.33 -4.37 -9.27
N ASP A 125 8.00 -4.74 -10.36
CA ASP A 125 7.40 -4.76 -11.70
C ASP A 125 6.40 -5.91 -11.86
N GLU A 126 6.72 -7.07 -11.31
CA GLU A 126 5.85 -8.27 -11.30
C GLU A 126 4.50 -7.97 -10.64
N LEU A 127 4.50 -7.36 -9.45
CA LEU A 127 3.28 -6.95 -8.76
C LEU A 127 2.40 -6.04 -9.63
N GLN A 128 3.02 -5.15 -10.42
CA GLN A 128 2.28 -4.21 -11.26
C GLN A 128 1.73 -4.82 -12.54
N ARG A 129 2.51 -5.71 -13.14
CA ARG A 129 2.16 -6.38 -14.39
C ARG A 129 1.06 -7.42 -14.16
N ASP A 130 1.17 -8.18 -13.07
CA ASP A 130 0.40 -9.42 -12.90
C ASP A 130 -0.84 -9.23 -12.00
N ILE A 131 -0.96 -8.09 -11.30
CA ILE A 131 -2.12 -7.77 -10.47
C ILE A 131 -2.85 -6.52 -10.98
N VAL A 132 -4.11 -6.68 -11.34
CA VAL A 132 -4.94 -5.60 -11.90
C VAL A 132 -5.07 -4.46 -10.88
N GLN A 133 -4.91 -3.21 -11.34
CA GLN A 133 -4.92 -1.98 -10.52
C GLN A 133 -3.77 -1.82 -9.50
N VAL A 134 -2.80 -2.71 -9.48
CA VAL A 134 -1.58 -2.47 -8.70
C VAL A 134 -0.65 -1.63 -9.57
N GLY A 135 -0.70 -0.30 -9.39
CA GLY A 135 0.25 0.62 -10.02
C GLY A 135 1.48 0.88 -9.14
N PRO A 136 2.40 1.74 -9.60
CA PRO A 136 3.63 2.12 -8.87
C PRO A 136 3.41 2.42 -7.39
N LYS A 137 2.39 3.26 -7.10
CA LYS A 137 2.03 3.65 -5.74
C LYS A 137 1.68 2.45 -4.85
N ILE A 138 0.88 1.51 -5.34
CA ILE A 138 0.37 0.40 -4.53
C ILE A 138 1.46 -0.65 -4.33
N ALA A 139 2.21 -0.97 -5.38
CA ALA A 139 3.38 -1.84 -5.26
C ALA A 139 4.38 -1.26 -4.24
N ALA A 140 4.70 0.03 -4.35
CA ALA A 140 5.62 0.68 -3.42
C ALA A 140 5.09 0.71 -1.98
N PHE A 141 3.79 0.97 -1.79
CA PHE A 141 3.17 0.97 -0.47
C PHE A 141 3.25 -0.42 0.18
N TYR A 142 2.93 -1.47 -0.57
CA TYR A 142 3.05 -2.84 -0.08
C TYR A 142 4.50 -3.20 0.26
N LEU A 143 5.45 -2.99 -0.66
CA LEU A 143 6.86 -3.36 -0.45
C LEU A 143 7.51 -2.56 0.67
N ARG A 144 7.23 -1.26 0.79
CA ARG A 144 7.66 -0.41 1.91
C ARG A 144 7.27 -1.02 3.25
N ASP A 145 6.03 -1.49 3.36
CA ASP A 145 5.53 -2.06 4.60
C ASP A 145 6.13 -3.45 4.89
N VAL A 146 6.40 -4.26 3.87
CA VAL A 146 7.16 -5.52 4.01
C VAL A 146 8.57 -5.23 4.49
N VAL A 147 9.31 -4.35 3.81
CA VAL A 147 10.67 -3.95 4.18
C VAL A 147 10.74 -3.43 5.61
N SER A 148 9.78 -2.59 6.00
CA SER A 148 9.69 -2.04 7.36
C SER A 148 9.43 -3.12 8.42
N LEU A 149 8.53 -4.06 8.16
CA LEU A 149 8.20 -5.13 9.12
C LEU A 149 9.36 -6.09 9.37
N TYR A 150 10.10 -6.43 8.31
CA TYR A 150 11.20 -7.41 8.39
C TYR A 150 12.58 -6.75 8.47
N GLN A 151 12.64 -5.42 8.62
CA GLN A 151 13.86 -4.63 8.73
C GLN A 151 14.86 -4.90 7.59
N LEU A 152 14.35 -4.90 6.35
CA LEU A 152 15.13 -5.28 5.15
C LEU A 152 15.69 -4.07 4.38
N GLU A 153 15.62 -2.86 4.94
CA GLU A 153 15.94 -1.63 4.20
C GLU A 153 17.41 -1.58 3.75
N ASN A 154 18.31 -2.14 4.55
CA ASN A 154 19.74 -2.27 4.21
C ASN A 154 20.02 -3.27 3.08
N LEU A 155 19.06 -4.09 2.67
CA LEU A 155 19.18 -5.01 1.54
C LEU A 155 18.70 -4.39 0.23
N VAL A 156 18.13 -3.19 0.27
CA VAL A 156 17.60 -2.50 -0.91
C VAL A 156 18.65 -1.51 -1.41
N PRO A 157 19.19 -1.71 -2.63
CA PRO A 157 20.11 -0.76 -3.25
C PRO A 157 19.48 0.63 -3.40
N GLU A 158 20.28 1.68 -3.29
CA GLU A 158 19.80 3.07 -3.35
C GLU A 158 19.07 3.37 -4.66
N GLU A 159 19.57 2.85 -5.79
CA GLU A 159 18.95 2.98 -7.10
C GLU A 159 17.55 2.36 -7.18
N PHE A 160 17.20 1.46 -6.26
CA PHE A 160 15.88 0.84 -6.17
C PHE A 160 15.05 1.34 -4.99
N ALA A 161 15.52 2.34 -4.24
CA ALA A 161 14.78 2.93 -3.12
C ALA A 161 13.40 3.47 -3.54
N PHE A 162 13.23 3.87 -4.80
CA PHE A 162 11.92 4.30 -5.33
C PHE A 162 10.85 3.21 -5.27
N CYS A 163 11.24 1.92 -5.26
CA CYS A 163 10.33 0.79 -5.07
C CYS A 163 9.67 0.78 -3.69
N LEU A 164 10.12 1.63 -2.76
CA LEU A 164 9.60 1.76 -1.40
C LEU A 164 8.95 3.14 -1.14
N GLN A 165 8.84 3.99 -2.16
CA GLN A 165 8.37 5.37 -2.03
C GLN A 165 6.99 5.59 -2.67
N PRO A 166 5.89 5.15 -2.03
CA PRO A 166 4.57 5.47 -2.52
C PRO A 166 4.34 6.99 -2.41
N ILE A 167 3.98 7.62 -3.53
CA ILE A 167 3.57 9.03 -3.55
C ILE A 167 2.06 9.07 -3.56
N ASP A 168 1.48 9.49 -2.43
CA ASP A 168 0.06 9.74 -2.33
C ASP A 168 -0.23 11.22 -2.06
N VAL A 169 -1.51 11.54 -1.85
CA VAL A 169 -1.95 12.91 -1.63
C VAL A 169 -1.31 13.54 -0.38
N TRP A 170 -1.05 12.75 0.67
CA TRP A 170 -0.49 13.25 1.92
C TRP A 170 1.00 13.48 1.82
N VAL A 171 1.74 12.52 1.26
CA VAL A 171 3.17 12.66 0.99
C VAL A 171 3.40 13.86 0.07
N ARG A 172 2.61 13.99 -1.01
CA ARG A 172 2.69 15.13 -1.92
C ARG A 172 2.38 16.47 -1.24
N LYS A 173 1.30 16.53 -0.44
CA LYS A 173 0.91 17.75 0.28
C LYS A 173 2.01 18.17 1.24
N LEU A 174 2.64 17.22 1.94
CA LEU A 174 3.75 17.50 2.84
C LEU A 174 4.94 18.09 2.09
N VAL A 175 5.50 17.37 1.12
CA VAL A 175 6.75 17.81 0.45
C VAL A 175 6.61 19.16 -0.25
N LYS A 176 5.43 19.46 -0.81
CA LYS A 176 5.15 20.78 -1.41
C LYS A 176 5.06 21.87 -0.35
N LYS A 177 4.37 21.62 0.77
CA LYS A 177 4.23 22.61 1.85
C LYS A 177 5.55 22.97 2.51
N ILE A 178 6.48 22.04 2.60
CA ILE A 178 7.82 22.31 3.15
C ILE A 178 8.82 22.81 2.10
N GLY A 179 8.37 23.05 0.85
CA GLY A 179 9.19 23.61 -0.21
C GLY A 179 10.27 22.67 -0.74
N MET A 180 10.12 21.35 -0.57
CA MET A 180 11.08 20.38 -1.13
C MET A 180 10.98 20.28 -2.66
N VAL A 181 9.79 20.51 -3.21
CA VAL A 181 9.51 20.42 -4.65
C VAL A 181 8.46 21.45 -5.04
N ASP A 182 8.42 21.79 -6.34
CA ASP A 182 7.43 22.68 -6.91
C ASP A 182 6.01 22.09 -6.91
N ASN A 183 5.02 22.97 -7.06
CA ASN A 183 3.61 22.56 -7.12
C ASN A 183 3.27 21.69 -8.33
N GLU A 184 4.06 21.74 -9.40
CA GLU A 184 3.85 20.93 -10.61
C GLU A 184 4.74 19.69 -10.67
N ALA A 185 5.50 19.40 -9.60
CA ALA A 185 6.40 18.26 -9.56
C ALA A 185 5.65 16.92 -9.75
N SER A 186 6.20 16.12 -10.67
CA SER A 186 5.81 14.75 -10.96
C SER A 186 6.08 13.81 -9.77
N ASP A 187 5.47 12.63 -9.78
CA ASP A 187 5.70 11.62 -8.74
C ASP A 187 7.15 11.17 -8.68
N ASP A 188 7.84 11.14 -9.83
CA ASP A 188 9.24 10.73 -9.92
C ASP A 188 10.14 11.78 -9.27
N GLU A 189 9.91 13.06 -9.56
CA GLU A 189 10.62 14.18 -8.91
C GLU A 189 10.37 14.20 -7.39
N VAL A 190 9.13 13.93 -6.96
CA VAL A 190 8.81 13.82 -5.53
C VAL A 190 9.57 12.66 -4.87
N ARG A 191 9.62 11.48 -5.51
CA ARG A 191 10.38 10.33 -4.97
C ARG A 191 11.85 10.64 -4.85
N GLU A 192 12.44 11.21 -5.90
CA GLU A 192 13.87 11.55 -5.92
C GLU A 192 14.21 12.58 -4.84
N ALA A 193 13.39 13.62 -4.68
CA ALA A 193 13.58 14.63 -3.63
C ALA A 193 13.54 14.01 -2.21
N ILE A 194 12.64 13.06 -1.97
CA ILE A 194 12.57 12.35 -0.67
C ILE A 194 13.82 11.48 -0.45
N ILE A 195 14.22 10.70 -1.47
CA ILE A 195 15.38 9.80 -1.38
C ILE A 195 16.66 10.61 -1.12
N THR A 196 16.89 11.66 -1.92
CA THR A 196 18.04 12.55 -1.77
C THR A 196 18.05 13.24 -0.41
N LEU A 197 16.92 13.79 0.06
CA LEU A 197 16.84 14.38 1.40
C LEU A 197 17.19 13.36 2.48
N CYS A 198 16.61 12.16 2.42
CA CYS A 198 16.82 11.15 3.44
C CYS A 198 18.27 10.68 3.48
N ARG A 199 18.92 10.53 2.32
CA ARG A 199 20.36 10.25 2.22
C ARG A 199 21.19 11.33 2.90
N ASP A 200 20.96 12.59 2.54
CA ASP A 200 21.79 13.72 3.02
C ASP A 200 21.71 13.88 4.54
N TYR A 201 20.54 13.58 5.11
CA TYR A 201 20.31 13.61 6.56
C TYR A 201 20.50 12.26 7.27
N LYS A 202 20.91 11.20 6.54
CA LYS A 202 21.11 9.84 7.05
C LYS A 202 19.90 9.29 7.82
N VAL A 203 18.70 9.55 7.30
CA VAL A 203 17.44 9.03 7.84
C VAL A 203 16.84 8.01 6.89
N SER A 204 16.01 7.10 7.41
CA SER A 204 15.34 6.08 6.60
C SER A 204 14.28 6.70 5.67
N PRO A 205 14.40 6.56 4.34
CA PRO A 205 13.35 6.98 3.40
C PRO A 205 12.03 6.26 3.67
N THR A 206 12.08 4.99 4.10
CA THR A 206 10.90 4.20 4.45
C THR A 206 10.16 4.81 5.64
N GLN A 207 10.88 5.14 6.71
CA GLN A 207 10.32 5.76 7.91
C GLN A 207 9.82 7.18 7.64
N PHE A 208 10.55 7.97 6.84
CA PHE A 208 10.10 9.28 6.40
C PHE A 208 8.74 9.18 5.71
N ASN A 209 8.61 8.28 4.73
CA ASN A 209 7.38 8.11 3.97
C ASN A 209 6.21 7.64 4.87
N GLN A 210 6.44 6.70 5.78
CA GLN A 210 5.44 6.28 6.78
C GLN A 210 5.02 7.43 7.71
N GLY A 211 5.98 8.24 8.14
CA GLY A 211 5.74 9.41 8.99
C GLY A 211 4.95 10.50 8.27
N ALA A 212 5.33 10.81 7.03
CA ALA A 212 4.63 11.76 6.16
C ALA A 212 3.17 11.37 5.95
N TRP A 213 2.93 10.09 5.67
CA TRP A 213 1.58 9.54 5.55
C TRP A 213 0.79 9.68 6.85
N TYR A 214 1.37 9.26 7.98
CA TYR A 214 0.69 9.28 9.28
C TYR A 214 0.34 10.70 9.73
N LEU A 215 1.27 11.63 9.55
CA LEU A 215 1.05 13.04 9.83
C LEU A 215 -0.08 13.59 8.97
N GLY A 216 -0.02 13.33 7.66
CA GLY A 216 -1.05 13.64 6.67
C GLY A 216 -2.44 13.26 7.14
N TYR A 217 -2.61 11.99 7.50
CA TYR A 217 -3.89 11.40 7.85
C TYR A 217 -4.47 11.92 9.18
N PHE A 218 -3.64 12.14 10.20
CA PHE A 218 -4.14 12.40 11.56
C PHE A 218 -4.07 13.87 12.02
N ALA A 219 -3.05 14.63 11.62
CA ALA A 219 -2.73 15.88 12.32
C ALA A 219 -2.10 16.95 11.42
N PHE A 220 -2.19 16.80 10.11
CA PHE A 220 -1.39 17.58 9.18
C PHE A 220 -1.59 19.09 9.32
N ASP A 221 -2.83 19.56 9.19
CA ASP A 221 -3.11 21.00 9.22
C ASP A 221 -2.84 21.59 10.61
N LEU A 222 -3.22 20.88 11.69
CA LEU A 222 -2.94 21.30 13.08
C LEU A 222 -1.43 21.44 13.35
N LEU A 223 -0.62 20.43 13.03
CA LEU A 223 0.82 20.50 13.29
C LEU A 223 1.48 21.59 12.44
N PHE A 224 1.09 21.70 11.17
CA PHE A 224 1.70 22.66 10.26
C PHE A 224 1.41 24.10 10.70
N GLU A 225 0.19 24.41 11.12
CA GLU A 225 -0.15 25.71 11.70
C GLU A 225 0.70 26.03 12.94
N MET A 226 0.85 25.07 13.86
CA MET A 226 1.70 25.26 15.04
C MET A 226 3.17 25.52 14.68
N LEU A 227 3.71 24.81 13.69
CA LEU A 227 5.09 25.00 13.23
C LEU A 227 5.28 26.35 12.56
N LEU A 228 4.33 26.81 11.73
CA LEU A 228 4.39 28.14 11.11
C LEU A 228 4.34 29.26 12.14
N ILE A 229 3.45 29.16 13.14
CA ILE A 229 3.39 30.10 14.27
C ILE A 229 4.76 30.17 14.96
N LYS A 230 5.36 29.02 15.26
CA LYS A 230 6.67 28.95 15.93
C LYS A 230 7.81 29.49 15.05
N ALA A 231 7.72 29.33 13.73
CA ALA A 231 8.68 29.86 12.77
C ALA A 231 8.51 31.37 12.50
N GLY A 232 7.52 32.03 13.12
CA GLY A 232 7.24 33.45 12.90
C GLY A 232 6.56 33.76 11.56
N VAL A 233 5.99 32.74 10.90
CA VAL A 233 5.28 32.89 9.63
C VAL A 233 3.78 33.01 9.91
N THR A 234 3.21 34.20 9.79
CA THR A 234 1.77 34.43 9.92
C THR A 234 1.03 33.95 8.66
N SER A 235 0.06 33.02 8.82
CA SER A 235 -0.81 32.59 7.73
C SER A 235 -1.78 33.70 7.34
N ASN A 236 -1.65 34.25 6.14
CA ASN A 236 -2.67 35.09 5.51
C ASN A 236 -3.85 34.22 5.05
N SER A 237 -4.68 33.74 5.98
CA SER A 237 -6.03 33.27 5.67
C SER A 237 -6.99 34.46 5.72
N GLY A 238 -6.89 35.33 4.72
CA GLY A 238 -7.78 36.47 4.51
C GLY A 238 -8.32 36.45 3.09
N GLN A 239 -9.46 35.78 2.90
CA GLN A 239 -10.57 36.11 1.98
C GLN A 239 -11.45 34.86 1.77
N VAL A 240 -12.35 34.64 2.73
CA VAL A 240 -13.67 34.10 2.38
C VAL A 240 -14.53 35.32 2.10
N ALA A 241 -14.75 35.62 0.83
CA ALA A 241 -15.80 36.55 0.42
C ALA A 241 -17.15 35.85 0.60
N CYS A 242 -18.12 36.62 1.09
CA CYS A 242 -19.50 36.24 1.41
C CYS A 242 -20.23 35.46 0.31
#